data_AF-Q48DW7-F1
#
_entry.id   AF-Q48DW7-F1
#
_cell.length_a   1.000
_cell.length_b   1.000
_cell.length_c   1.000
_cell.angle_alpha   90.00
_cell.angle_beta   90.00
_cell.angle_gamma   90.00
#
_symmetry.space_group_name_H-M   'P 1'
#
loop_
_entity.id
_entity.type
_entity.pdbx_description
1 polymer ?
#
loop_
_entity_poly.entity_id
_entity_poly.type
_entity_poly.pdbx_seq_one_letter_code
_entity_poly.pdbx_strand_id
1 'polypeptide(L)'
;MPFRSALQVFNALIQGSYMGYLLSNGVFRLSLQVEADPAGLVPRLMAFFTPYLMVDNSDAPADLTVCLHAPQAFETPWKTRCQIPHLIRETYAVGFTLKVWRGDLPNGESLAWDPEKQVGYRYRMSTRKVDFYGAEDAFIHLIELVRYYGLLVESAKGSAVLHSSAVVSRSHKAVTAFAGVKGAGKTTTMLEYVLAGEHDYYSGDKLLLDVQDGRVRARGWPDYPHIGLGSLRQHPCLIEEFPELAGLINDPACADRHKVLIAPERFAQVFGRAPTGSSWLDEVVLPEVMQSAERSRQSLSTVEILALIDGDSVFEWPAQFTTSTWHGIPPARTDIPCALSDALREALSRVRWTYSPGRSSTSTHDNQATTVCSMSFSQSTRGGAIRLSIVAPSGSGKSTAANYLYEYFTHLGLKVQVLKLAAPLYRLQARFYSEACTALSPGAQDQKLLEQVAGQLRFINPFALVKAFAQELEKTEADVVINDDLRDDQTDWPYLRENGFKVIKIVTDPLSRQRRLESRKDISVIHNSALDFQIERIHADFTLANDSTPDAFRHQIQELANHLMSSLPAGLQA
;
A
#
# COMPACT_ATOMS: atom_id res chain seq x y z
N MET A 1 2.79 31.57 14.97
CA MET A 1 1.44 32.15 14.87
C MET A 1 1.11 32.55 13.42
N PRO A 2 0.46 31.67 12.62
CA PRO A 2 -0.23 32.10 11.40
C PRO A 2 -1.69 31.58 11.28
N PHE A 3 -2.23 30.90 12.31
CA PHE A 3 -3.60 30.34 12.27
C PHE A 3 -4.73 31.36 12.45
N ARG A 4 -4.43 32.63 12.79
CA ARG A 4 -5.46 33.65 13.06
C ARG A 4 -5.91 34.43 11.82
N SER A 5 -5.17 34.43 10.72
CA SER A 5 -5.54 35.24 9.54
C SER A 5 -6.56 34.57 8.62
N ALA A 6 -6.60 33.23 8.53
CA ALA A 6 -7.56 32.52 7.69
C ALA A 6 -8.99 32.55 8.28
N LEU A 7 -9.12 32.48 9.61
CA LEU A 7 -10.44 32.50 10.28
C LEU A 7 -11.09 33.89 10.27
N GLN A 8 -10.31 34.97 10.24
CA GLN A 8 -10.84 36.34 10.31
C GLN A 8 -11.42 36.83 8.98
N VAL A 9 -11.00 36.27 7.85
CA VAL A 9 -11.65 36.50 6.55
C VAL A 9 -12.92 35.65 6.43
N PHE A 10 -13.06 34.58 7.22
CA PHE A 10 -14.15 33.61 7.13
C PHE A 10 -15.45 33.99 7.89
N ASN A 11 -15.37 34.87 8.89
CA ASN A 11 -16.51 35.17 9.77
C ASN A 11 -17.43 36.31 9.29
N ALA A 12 -17.19 36.88 8.11
CA ALA A 12 -18.07 37.88 7.54
C ALA A 12 -18.75 37.31 6.29
N LEU A 13 -19.95 36.71 6.47
CA LEU A 13 -21.06 36.58 5.49
C LEU A 13 -21.99 35.39 5.83
N ILE A 14 -22.63 35.43 7.01
CA ILE A 14 -23.76 34.52 7.31
C ILE A 14 -25.06 35.33 7.23
N GLN A 15 -25.57 35.53 6.01
CA GLN A 15 -26.99 35.87 5.75
C GLN A 15 -27.44 35.29 4.39
N GLY A 16 -28.22 34.21 4.43
CA GLY A 16 -29.34 33.93 3.52
C GLY A 16 -29.10 33.85 2.00
N SER A 17 -27.92 33.47 1.53
CA SER A 17 -27.63 33.34 0.08
C SER A 17 -26.97 32.01 -0.22
N TYR A 18 -27.37 31.35 -1.31
CA TYR A 18 -26.70 30.17 -1.89
C TYR A 18 -25.20 30.46 -1.99
N MET A 19 -24.38 29.80 -1.18
CA MET A 19 -22.93 30.00 -1.19
C MET A 19 -22.29 28.90 -2.03
N GLY A 20 -21.55 29.30 -3.06
CA GLY A 20 -20.86 28.40 -3.98
C GLY A 20 -19.39 28.76 -4.07
N TYR A 21 -18.53 27.75 -4.09
CA TYR A 21 -17.10 27.88 -4.30
C TYR A 21 -16.70 27.07 -5.52
N LEU A 22 -15.85 27.64 -6.36
CA LEU A 22 -15.09 26.87 -7.35
C LEU A 22 -13.68 26.68 -6.80
N LEU A 23 -13.28 25.43 -6.61
CA LEU A 23 -11.95 25.06 -6.14
C LEU A 23 -11.17 24.41 -7.27
N SER A 24 -9.89 24.76 -7.41
CA SER A 24 -9.04 24.29 -8.51
C SER A 24 -7.61 24.11 -8.08
N ASN A 25 -6.93 23.15 -8.70
CA ASN A 25 -5.48 23.00 -8.65
C ASN A 25 -4.82 23.29 -10.02
N GLY A 26 -5.56 23.94 -10.91
CA GLY A 26 -5.17 24.24 -12.29
C GLY A 26 -5.57 23.17 -13.32
N VAL A 27 -5.89 21.94 -12.91
CA VAL A 27 -6.33 20.86 -13.81
C VAL A 27 -7.70 20.34 -13.42
N PHE A 28 -7.87 19.87 -12.18
CA PHE A 28 -9.14 19.45 -11.61
C PHE A 28 -9.90 20.65 -11.01
N ARG A 29 -11.19 20.76 -11.33
CA ARG A 29 -12.11 21.78 -10.82
C ARG A 29 -13.30 21.16 -10.11
N LEU A 30 -13.50 21.56 -8.85
CA LEU A 30 -14.62 21.18 -8.01
C LEU A 30 -15.54 22.38 -7.78
N SER A 31 -16.80 22.28 -8.17
CA SER A 31 -17.83 23.21 -7.70
C SER A 31 -18.45 22.67 -6.41
N LEU A 32 -18.29 23.41 -5.32
CA LEU A 32 -18.87 23.12 -4.02
C LEU A 32 -20.02 24.09 -3.78
N GLN A 33 -21.24 23.57 -3.74
CA GLN A 33 -22.46 24.33 -3.49
C GLN A 33 -23.00 23.99 -2.11
N VAL A 34 -23.53 24.97 -1.38
CA VAL A 34 -24.02 24.77 -0.01
C VAL A 34 -25.48 25.19 0.06
N GLU A 35 -26.36 24.21 0.21
CA GLU A 35 -27.75 24.46 0.56
C GLU A 35 -27.92 24.46 2.09
N ALA A 36 -27.32 23.49 2.77
CA ALA A 36 -27.19 23.47 4.22
C ALA A 36 -25.94 22.70 4.66
N ASP A 37 -25.22 23.25 5.64
CA ASP A 37 -24.05 22.59 6.26
C ASP A 37 -24.10 22.70 7.79
N PRO A 38 -25.06 22.01 8.44
CA PRO A 38 -25.23 22.10 9.90
C PRO A 38 -24.03 21.52 10.68
N ALA A 39 -23.18 20.71 10.03
CA ALA A 39 -22.05 20.03 10.66
C ALA A 39 -20.69 20.71 10.38
N GLY A 40 -20.66 21.82 9.64
CA GLY A 40 -19.41 22.52 9.31
C GLY A 40 -18.46 21.71 8.43
N LEU A 41 -18.99 20.85 7.56
CA LEU A 41 -18.22 20.05 6.61
C LEU A 41 -17.48 20.91 5.58
N VAL A 42 -18.04 22.04 5.16
CA VAL A 42 -17.46 22.91 4.12
C VAL A 42 -16.15 23.56 4.58
N PRO A 43 -16.11 24.29 5.72
CA PRO A 43 -14.84 24.80 6.25
C PRO A 43 -13.81 23.70 6.47
N ARG A 44 -14.23 22.53 6.96
CA ARG A 44 -13.33 21.38 7.19
C ARG A 44 -12.78 20.83 5.87
N LEU A 45 -13.61 20.71 4.84
CA LEU A 45 -13.22 20.26 3.50
C LEU A 45 -12.26 21.23 2.84
N MET A 46 -12.53 22.54 2.93
CA MET A 46 -11.64 23.58 2.40
C MET A 46 -10.28 23.58 3.12
N ALA A 47 -10.27 23.45 4.45
CA ALA A 47 -9.04 23.31 5.22
C ALA A 47 -8.26 22.04 4.86
N PHE A 48 -8.96 20.92 4.64
CA PHE A 48 -8.36 19.67 4.20
C PHE A 48 -7.69 19.80 2.83
N PHE A 49 -8.36 20.44 1.86
CA PHE A 49 -7.82 20.63 0.51
C PHE A 49 -6.77 21.72 0.38
N THR A 50 -6.64 22.64 1.33
CA THR A 50 -5.60 23.66 1.30
C THR A 50 -4.22 23.03 1.61
N PRO A 51 -3.15 23.31 0.83
CA PRO A 51 -3.04 24.30 -0.25
C PRO A 51 -3.24 23.74 -1.69
N TYR A 52 -3.73 22.50 -1.81
CA TYR A 52 -3.77 21.74 -3.05
C TYR A 52 -4.87 22.17 -4.01
N LEU A 53 -6.08 22.44 -3.50
CA LEU A 53 -7.15 23.07 -4.26
C LEU A 53 -7.48 24.42 -3.61
N MET A 54 -7.37 25.48 -4.41
CA MET A 54 -7.60 26.85 -3.97
C MET A 54 -8.82 27.44 -4.69
N VAL A 55 -9.37 28.52 -4.16
CA VAL A 55 -10.49 29.22 -4.80
C VAL A 55 -10.07 29.73 -6.17
N ASP A 56 -10.84 29.35 -7.19
CA ASP A 56 -10.69 29.73 -8.58
C ASP A 56 -11.82 30.69 -8.94
N ASN A 57 -11.47 31.90 -9.37
CA ASN A 57 -12.43 32.94 -9.75
C ASN A 57 -12.73 32.94 -11.25
N SER A 58 -12.37 31.88 -11.98
CA SER A 58 -12.69 31.73 -13.40
C SER A 58 -14.11 31.21 -13.63
N ASP A 59 -14.67 31.50 -14.80
CA ASP A 59 -15.96 30.96 -15.27
C ASP A 59 -15.83 29.57 -15.92
N ALA A 60 -14.73 28.86 -15.65
CA ALA A 60 -14.47 27.57 -16.25
C ALA A 60 -15.45 26.50 -15.74
N PRO A 61 -15.89 25.55 -16.58
CA PRO A 61 -16.79 24.49 -16.15
C PRO A 61 -16.13 23.59 -15.10
N ALA A 62 -16.92 23.19 -14.10
CA ALA A 62 -16.49 22.25 -13.08
C ALA A 62 -16.46 20.81 -13.63
N ASP A 63 -15.48 20.02 -13.17
CA ASP A 63 -15.41 18.59 -13.47
C ASP A 63 -16.35 17.78 -12.57
N LEU A 64 -16.48 18.21 -11.31
CA LEU A 64 -17.39 17.64 -10.32
C LEU A 64 -18.17 18.77 -9.66
N THR A 65 -19.48 18.61 -9.51
CA THR A 65 -20.30 19.49 -8.67
C THR A 65 -20.80 18.71 -7.47
N VAL A 66 -20.46 19.16 -6.26
CA VAL A 66 -20.96 18.60 -5.01
C VAL A 66 -21.84 19.66 -4.33
N CYS A 67 -23.09 19.33 -4.08
CA CYS A 67 -24.04 20.18 -3.38
C CYS A 67 -24.32 19.58 -2.00
N LEU A 68 -24.02 20.32 -0.92
CA LEU A 68 -24.24 19.85 0.45
C LEU A 68 -25.62 20.19 0.95
N HIS A 69 -26.26 19.19 1.55
CA HIS A 69 -27.59 19.24 2.12
C HIS A 69 -27.60 18.78 3.57
N ALA A 70 -28.63 19.18 4.31
CA ALA A 70 -28.86 18.66 5.65
C ALA A 70 -29.10 17.14 5.60
N PRO A 71 -28.57 16.35 6.56
CA PRO A 71 -28.72 14.89 6.56
C PRO A 71 -30.19 14.43 6.50
N GLN A 72 -31.08 15.17 7.17
CA GLN A 72 -32.50 14.86 7.27
C GLN A 72 -33.25 15.10 5.96
N ALA A 73 -32.67 15.83 5.01
CA ALA A 73 -33.26 16.06 3.69
C ALA A 73 -33.15 14.82 2.78
N PHE A 74 -32.38 13.79 3.16
CA PHE A 74 -32.39 12.52 2.44
C PHE A 74 -33.66 11.71 2.81
N GLU A 75 -34.66 11.75 1.93
CA GLU A 75 -36.01 11.30 2.23
C GLU A 75 -36.14 9.78 2.48
N THR A 76 -37.07 9.38 3.34
CA THR A 76 -37.37 7.96 3.63
C THR A 76 -37.70 7.14 2.37
N PRO A 77 -38.49 7.64 1.39
CA PRO A 77 -38.74 6.91 0.14
C PRO A 77 -37.48 6.68 -0.72
N TRP A 78 -36.42 7.49 -0.56
CA TRP A 78 -35.14 7.25 -1.24
C TRP A 78 -34.37 6.14 -0.53
N LYS A 79 -34.36 6.15 0.81
CA LYS A 79 -33.72 5.09 1.61
C LYS A 79 -34.29 3.70 1.28
N THR A 80 -35.62 3.59 1.10
CA THR A 80 -36.26 2.30 0.79
C THR A 80 -36.00 1.80 -0.63
N ARG A 81 -35.60 2.68 -1.56
CA ARG A 81 -35.15 2.31 -2.92
C ARG A 81 -33.71 1.81 -2.96
N CYS A 82 -32.89 2.15 -1.98
CA CYS A 82 -31.51 1.69 -1.88
C CYS A 82 -31.47 0.23 -1.42
N GLN A 83 -31.39 -0.70 -2.38
CA GLN A 83 -31.53 -2.15 -2.14
C GLN A 83 -30.34 -2.99 -2.62
N ILE A 84 -29.44 -2.41 -3.40
CA ILE A 84 -28.30 -3.14 -3.98
C ILE A 84 -27.03 -2.81 -3.17
N PRO A 85 -26.43 -3.76 -2.45
CA PRO A 85 -25.20 -3.49 -1.70
C PRO A 85 -24.06 -3.15 -2.67
N HIS A 86 -23.26 -2.14 -2.30
CA HIS A 86 -22.17 -1.65 -3.11
C HIS A 86 -21.01 -1.18 -2.23
N LEU A 87 -19.81 -1.62 -2.58
CA LEU A 87 -18.57 -1.21 -1.94
C LEU A 87 -17.98 -0.04 -2.71
N ILE A 88 -18.05 1.16 -2.12
CA ILE A 88 -17.44 2.37 -2.69
C ILE A 88 -15.92 2.25 -2.59
N ARG A 89 -15.45 1.85 -1.41
CA ARG A 89 -14.03 1.75 -1.08
C ARG A 89 -13.76 0.65 -0.07
N GLU A 90 -12.74 -0.16 -0.33
CA GLU A 90 -12.20 -1.12 0.63
C GLU A 90 -10.83 -0.68 1.15
N THR A 91 -10.60 -0.83 2.44
CA THR A 91 -9.30 -0.57 3.08
C THR A 91 -9.17 -1.33 4.39
N TYR A 92 -7.92 -1.60 4.77
CA TYR A 92 -7.60 -2.21 6.07
C TYR A 92 -7.68 -1.22 7.23
N ALA A 93 -7.80 0.08 6.93
CA ALA A 93 -7.86 1.12 7.94
C ALA A 93 -9.29 1.29 8.50
N VAL A 94 -9.44 1.16 9.82
CA VAL A 94 -10.74 1.24 10.51
C VAL A 94 -11.44 2.56 10.16
N GLY A 95 -12.71 2.48 9.78
CA GLY A 95 -13.55 3.64 9.47
C GLY A 95 -13.44 4.17 8.02
N PHE A 96 -12.48 3.70 7.22
CA PHE A 96 -12.30 4.13 5.83
C PHE A 96 -12.87 3.16 4.78
N THR A 97 -13.37 2.00 5.20
CA THR A 97 -14.18 1.13 4.32
C THR A 97 -15.54 1.77 4.17
N LEU A 98 -15.90 2.12 2.94
CA LEU A 98 -17.13 2.83 2.61
C LEU A 98 -18.05 1.92 1.82
N LYS A 99 -19.22 1.65 2.40
CA LYS A 99 -20.24 0.76 1.86
C LYS A 99 -21.57 1.48 1.86
N VAL A 100 -22.36 1.23 0.83
CA VAL A 100 -23.67 1.83 0.64
C VAL A 100 -24.62 0.81 0.04
N TRP A 101 -25.89 1.10 0.15
CA TRP A 101 -26.94 0.48 -0.65
C TRP A 101 -27.29 1.45 -1.78
N ARG A 102 -27.33 0.97 -3.03
CA ARG A 102 -27.71 1.75 -4.21
C ARG A 102 -29.14 1.49 -4.62
N GLY A 103 -29.74 2.50 -5.24
CA GLY A 103 -31.03 2.43 -5.92
C GLY A 103 -31.10 3.47 -7.02
N ASP A 104 -32.18 3.47 -7.78
CA ASP A 104 -32.39 4.42 -8.87
C ASP A 104 -33.77 5.08 -8.79
N LEU A 105 -33.84 6.31 -9.27
CA LEU A 105 -35.06 7.09 -9.44
C LEU A 105 -35.54 7.03 -10.89
N PRO A 106 -36.85 7.16 -11.16
CA PRO A 106 -37.40 7.07 -12.52
C PRO A 106 -36.93 8.19 -13.44
N ASN A 107 -36.44 9.30 -12.87
CA ASN A 107 -35.91 10.46 -13.59
C ASN A 107 -34.45 10.29 -14.06
N GLY A 108 -33.87 9.09 -13.88
CA GLY A 108 -32.50 8.74 -14.28
C GLY A 108 -31.42 9.15 -13.27
N GLU A 109 -31.80 9.56 -12.07
CA GLU A 109 -30.85 9.81 -10.98
C GLU A 109 -30.62 8.54 -10.17
N SER A 110 -29.38 8.36 -9.73
CA SER A 110 -29.01 7.26 -8.86
C SER A 110 -28.93 7.74 -7.41
N LEU A 111 -29.23 6.82 -6.51
CA LEU A 111 -29.22 7.00 -5.06
C LEU A 111 -28.16 6.09 -4.45
N ALA A 112 -27.53 6.54 -3.37
CA ALA A 112 -26.78 5.68 -2.49
C ALA A 112 -27.01 6.06 -1.02
N TRP A 113 -27.07 5.06 -0.14
CA TRP A 113 -27.36 5.24 1.27
C TRP A 113 -26.45 4.37 2.15
N ASP A 114 -25.71 4.99 3.05
CA ASP A 114 -24.99 4.33 4.15
C ASP A 114 -25.86 4.38 5.42
N PRO A 115 -26.50 3.27 5.82
CA PRO A 115 -27.34 3.24 7.03
C PRO A 115 -26.52 3.32 8.33
N GLU A 116 -25.24 2.94 8.32
CA GLU A 116 -24.41 2.95 9.53
C GLU A 116 -23.97 4.37 9.85
N LYS A 117 -23.53 5.11 8.83
CA LYS A 117 -23.06 6.51 8.98
C LYS A 117 -24.13 7.56 8.68
N GLN A 118 -25.34 7.12 8.32
CA GLN A 118 -26.45 7.98 7.92
C GLN A 118 -26.08 8.96 6.78
N VAL A 119 -25.36 8.47 5.77
CA VAL A 119 -24.89 9.28 4.63
C VAL A 119 -25.69 8.96 3.38
N GLY A 120 -26.26 9.99 2.76
CA GLY A 120 -27.03 9.90 1.53
C GLY A 120 -26.32 10.55 0.35
N TYR A 121 -26.50 9.97 -0.82
CA TYR A 121 -26.07 10.52 -2.10
C TYR A 121 -27.24 10.47 -3.08
N ARG A 122 -27.45 11.58 -3.80
CA ARG A 122 -28.26 11.60 -5.02
C ARG A 122 -27.41 12.17 -6.13
N TYR A 123 -27.23 11.44 -7.21
CA TYR A 123 -26.27 11.83 -8.25
C TYR A 123 -26.75 11.48 -9.64
N ARG A 124 -26.22 12.24 -10.61
CA ARG A 124 -26.45 12.03 -12.03
C ARG A 124 -25.12 11.91 -12.75
N MET A 125 -24.89 10.75 -13.37
CA MET A 125 -23.61 10.45 -14.04
C MET A 125 -23.31 11.40 -15.20
N SER A 126 -24.32 11.77 -16.00
CA SER A 126 -24.13 12.62 -17.19
C SER A 126 -23.68 14.04 -16.86
N THR A 127 -24.14 14.59 -15.73
CA THR A 127 -23.81 15.95 -15.30
C THR A 127 -22.71 16.00 -14.25
N ARG A 128 -22.28 14.84 -13.72
CA ARG A 128 -21.28 14.74 -12.64
C ARG A 128 -21.64 15.65 -11.45
N LYS A 129 -22.95 15.69 -11.14
CA LYS A 129 -23.50 16.41 -10.00
C LYS A 129 -23.87 15.41 -8.92
N VAL A 130 -23.43 15.67 -7.70
CA VAL A 130 -23.71 14.88 -6.50
C VAL A 130 -24.33 15.79 -5.46
N ASP A 131 -25.58 15.54 -5.10
CA ASP A 131 -26.18 16.05 -3.88
C ASP A 131 -25.76 15.12 -2.73
N PHE A 132 -25.03 15.67 -1.77
CA PHE A 132 -24.43 14.97 -0.64
C PHE A 132 -25.16 15.34 0.66
N TYR A 133 -25.63 14.33 1.38
CA TYR A 133 -26.44 14.47 2.60
C TYR A 133 -25.69 13.80 3.74
N GLY A 134 -25.08 14.58 4.63
CA GLY A 134 -24.19 14.02 5.64
C GLY A 134 -23.97 14.92 6.83
N ALA A 135 -23.80 14.31 8.01
CA ALA A 135 -23.45 14.97 9.26
C ALA A 135 -21.93 14.88 9.50
N GLU A 136 -21.47 15.08 10.73
CA GLU A 136 -20.04 15.09 11.10
C GLU A 136 -19.30 13.80 10.68
N ASP A 137 -19.92 12.62 10.87
CA ASP A 137 -19.35 11.32 10.51
C ASP A 137 -19.28 11.07 8.98
N ALA A 138 -19.88 11.95 8.19
CA ALA A 138 -19.89 11.87 6.73
C ALA A 138 -18.61 12.43 6.10
N PHE A 139 -17.69 13.02 6.89
CA PHE A 139 -16.52 13.70 6.33
C PHE A 139 -15.64 12.77 5.47
N ILE A 140 -15.42 11.52 5.89
CA ILE A 140 -14.61 10.56 5.12
C ILE A 140 -15.27 10.22 3.77
N HIS A 141 -16.59 10.10 3.78
CA HIS A 141 -17.40 9.92 2.56
C HIS A 141 -17.22 11.11 1.59
N LEU A 142 -17.28 12.33 2.13
CA LEU A 142 -17.15 13.56 1.35
C LEU A 142 -15.74 13.76 0.76
N ILE A 143 -14.68 13.62 1.57
CA ILE A 143 -13.31 13.82 1.09
C ILE A 143 -12.95 12.79 0.04
N GLU A 144 -13.30 11.51 0.24
CA GLU A 144 -12.86 10.47 -0.67
C GLU A 144 -13.62 10.52 -2.00
N LEU A 145 -14.89 10.97 -2.00
CA LEU A 145 -15.63 11.29 -3.23
C LEU A 145 -14.83 12.24 -4.11
N VAL A 146 -14.41 13.36 -3.54
CA VAL A 146 -13.66 14.38 -4.29
C VAL A 146 -12.25 13.89 -4.62
N ARG A 147 -11.55 13.25 -3.68
CA ARG A 147 -10.16 12.81 -3.87
C ARG A 147 -10.05 11.76 -4.98
N TYR A 148 -10.85 10.72 -4.95
CA TYR A 148 -10.71 9.68 -5.97
C TYR A 148 -11.22 10.15 -7.32
N TYR A 149 -12.37 10.84 -7.35
CA TYR A 149 -12.88 11.40 -8.61
C TYR A 149 -11.89 12.41 -9.22
N GLY A 150 -11.28 13.24 -8.38
CA GLY A 150 -10.22 14.16 -8.78
C GLY A 150 -9.05 13.44 -9.44
N LEU A 151 -8.57 12.32 -8.87
CA LEU A 151 -7.51 11.51 -9.49
C LEU A 151 -7.90 10.97 -10.87
N LEU A 152 -9.15 10.51 -11.05
CA LEU A 152 -9.64 10.08 -12.36
C LEU A 152 -9.62 11.22 -13.39
N VAL A 153 -10.05 12.42 -12.98
CA VAL A 153 -10.03 13.61 -13.84
C VAL A 153 -8.61 14.05 -14.18
N GLU A 154 -7.70 14.03 -13.20
CA GLU A 154 -6.28 14.35 -13.38
C GLU A 154 -5.64 13.44 -14.43
N SER A 155 -5.83 12.13 -14.32
CA SER A 155 -5.33 11.17 -15.30
C SER A 155 -5.99 11.34 -16.67
N ALA A 156 -7.31 11.55 -16.72
CA ALA A 156 -8.02 11.80 -17.97
C ALA A 156 -7.56 13.09 -18.69
N LYS A 157 -7.01 14.05 -17.94
CA LYS A 157 -6.42 15.30 -18.44
C LYS A 157 -4.91 15.21 -18.69
N GLY A 158 -4.30 14.04 -18.50
CA GLY A 158 -2.90 13.76 -18.85
C GLY A 158 -1.91 13.93 -17.70
N SER A 159 -2.38 14.12 -16.47
CA SER A 159 -1.49 14.14 -15.30
C SER A 159 -1.16 12.71 -14.85
N ALA A 160 0.08 12.47 -14.46
CA ALA A 160 0.51 11.20 -13.89
C ALA A 160 0.44 11.22 -12.37
N VAL A 161 0.18 10.07 -11.75
CA VAL A 161 0.21 9.92 -10.29
C VAL A 161 1.49 9.18 -9.91
N LEU A 162 2.49 9.90 -9.40
CA LEU A 162 3.69 9.30 -8.83
C LEU A 162 3.39 8.81 -7.42
N HIS A 163 3.66 7.53 -7.14
CA HIS A 163 3.57 6.93 -5.81
C HIS A 163 4.76 7.37 -4.95
N SER A 164 4.69 8.59 -4.43
CA SER A 164 5.78 9.24 -3.70
C SER A 164 5.27 10.14 -2.60
N SER A 165 6.03 10.20 -1.49
CA SER A 165 6.00 11.35 -0.58
C SER A 165 6.84 12.48 -1.12
N ALA A 166 6.53 13.71 -0.72
CA ALA A 166 7.25 14.86 -1.23
C ALA A 166 7.41 15.95 -0.18
N VAL A 167 8.51 16.69 -0.32
CA VAL A 167 8.79 17.90 0.44
C VAL A 167 9.07 19.05 -0.51
N VAL A 168 8.93 20.27 -0.02
CA VAL A 168 9.35 21.48 -0.74
C VAL A 168 10.39 22.23 0.07
N SER A 169 11.47 22.65 -0.60
CA SER A 169 12.52 23.46 0.00
C SER A 169 11.97 24.83 0.42
N ARG A 170 12.27 25.25 1.66
CA ARG A 170 11.86 26.58 2.14
C ARG A 170 12.57 27.71 1.40
N SER A 171 13.83 27.51 1.01
CA SER A 171 14.70 28.50 0.37
C SER A 171 14.44 28.66 -1.13
N HIS A 172 14.43 27.55 -1.87
CA HIS A 172 14.36 27.59 -3.34
C HIS A 172 13.00 27.19 -3.91
N LYS A 173 12.02 26.84 -3.04
CA LYS A 173 10.64 26.47 -3.41
C LYS A 173 10.54 25.30 -4.38
N ALA A 174 11.58 24.48 -4.49
CA ALA A 174 11.64 23.31 -5.36
C ALA A 174 11.15 22.04 -4.64
N VAL A 175 10.53 21.13 -5.39
CA VAL A 175 9.96 19.88 -4.85
C VAL A 175 10.95 18.74 -5.02
N THR A 176 11.14 17.98 -3.94
CA THR A 176 11.83 16.70 -3.93
C THR A 176 10.82 15.60 -3.65
N ALA A 177 10.71 14.63 -4.57
CA ALA A 177 9.84 13.48 -4.43
C ALA A 177 10.65 12.25 -3.95
N PHE A 178 10.10 11.46 -3.04
CA PHE A 178 10.66 10.21 -2.56
C PHE A 178 9.80 9.06 -3.10
N ALA A 179 10.25 8.43 -4.19
CA ALA A 179 9.53 7.38 -4.89
C ALA A 179 10.17 6.01 -4.67
N GLY A 180 9.44 4.94 -5.01
CA GLY A 180 9.94 3.57 -4.89
C GLY A 180 8.89 2.62 -4.33
N VAL A 181 9.24 1.34 -4.27
CA VAL A 181 8.32 0.28 -3.86
C VAL A 181 7.79 0.47 -2.43
N LYS A 182 6.69 -0.20 -2.10
CA LYS A 182 6.13 -0.19 -0.74
C LYS A 182 7.18 -0.73 0.24
N GLY A 183 7.49 0.02 1.28
CA GLY A 183 8.53 -0.33 2.26
C GLY A 183 9.91 0.31 2.02
N ALA A 184 10.13 0.97 0.88
CA ALA A 184 11.41 1.61 0.53
C ALA A 184 11.87 2.74 1.49
N GLY A 185 10.97 3.25 2.34
CA GLY A 185 11.28 4.31 3.31
C GLY A 185 10.80 5.70 2.95
N LYS A 186 10.00 5.87 1.87
CA LYS A 186 9.47 7.15 1.38
C LYS A 186 9.01 8.11 2.50
N THR A 187 8.08 7.65 3.34
CA THR A 187 7.52 8.46 4.44
C THR A 187 8.57 8.77 5.50
N THR A 188 9.44 7.82 5.83
CA THR A 188 10.55 8.03 6.78
C THR A 188 11.49 9.12 6.30
N THR A 189 11.99 9.01 5.06
CA THR A 189 12.92 10.00 4.50
C THR A 189 12.28 11.38 4.35
N MET A 190 10.98 11.43 4.00
CA MET A 190 10.23 12.70 4.00
C MET A 190 10.17 13.33 5.39
N LEU A 191 9.91 12.55 6.44
CA LEU A 191 9.87 13.05 7.81
C LEU A 191 11.23 13.55 8.28
N GLU A 192 12.33 12.85 7.95
CA GLU A 192 13.70 13.32 8.24
C GLU A 192 13.94 14.72 7.67
N TYR A 193 13.53 14.96 6.42
CA TYR A 193 13.67 16.26 5.75
C TYR A 193 12.83 17.37 6.40
N VAL A 194 11.59 17.05 6.81
CA VAL A 194 10.70 17.99 7.48
C VAL A 194 11.23 18.33 8.88
N LEU A 195 11.69 17.33 9.62
CA LEU A 195 12.22 17.50 10.99
C LEU A 195 13.56 18.22 11.03
N ALA A 196 14.37 18.12 9.97
CA ALA A 196 15.57 18.95 9.83
C ALA A 196 15.26 20.46 9.70
N GLY A 197 14.00 20.82 9.42
CA GLY A 197 13.52 22.22 9.46
C GLY A 197 13.80 23.05 8.20
N GLU A 198 14.46 22.48 7.19
CA GLU A 198 14.78 23.15 5.92
C GLU A 198 13.68 22.97 4.85
N HIS A 199 12.78 22.00 5.06
CA HIS A 199 11.74 21.65 4.11
C HIS A 199 10.36 21.64 4.77
N ASP A 200 9.33 21.94 3.98
CA ASP A 200 7.93 21.79 4.38
C ASP A 200 7.34 20.51 3.79
N TYR A 201 6.44 19.87 4.53
CA TYR A 201 5.64 18.76 4.02
C TYR A 201 4.83 19.21 2.80
N TYR A 202 4.99 18.51 1.67
CA TYR A 202 4.39 18.88 0.40
C TYR A 202 3.34 17.89 -0.10
N SER A 203 3.58 16.58 0.01
CA SER A 203 2.56 15.58 -0.35
C SER A 203 2.73 14.26 0.40
N GLY A 204 1.60 13.57 0.57
CA GLY A 204 1.45 12.24 1.18
C GLY A 204 1.87 11.13 0.22
N ASP A 205 1.08 10.08 0.05
CA ASP A 205 1.48 8.93 -0.78
C ASP A 205 1.34 9.14 -2.31
N LYS A 206 0.79 10.27 -2.74
CA LYS A 206 0.53 10.60 -4.15
C LYS A 206 1.06 11.98 -4.50
N LEU A 207 1.74 12.08 -5.63
CA LEU A 207 2.17 13.36 -6.21
C LEU A 207 1.70 13.42 -7.66
N LEU A 208 1.00 14.49 -8.03
CA LEU A 208 0.52 14.70 -9.40
C LEU A 208 1.60 15.39 -10.22
N LEU A 209 1.88 14.85 -11.41
CA LEU A 209 2.88 15.39 -12.32
C LEU A 209 2.27 15.71 -13.68
N ASP A 210 2.57 16.89 -14.19
CA ASP A 210 2.31 17.26 -15.59
C ASP A 210 3.46 18.13 -16.13
N VAL A 211 3.37 18.48 -17.41
CA VAL A 211 4.37 19.34 -18.07
C VAL A 211 3.79 20.72 -18.28
N GLN A 212 4.53 21.74 -17.84
CA GLN A 212 4.28 23.13 -18.18
C GLN A 212 5.60 23.77 -18.62
N ASP A 213 5.57 24.46 -19.76
CA ASP A 213 6.75 25.12 -20.34
C ASP A 213 7.98 24.20 -20.46
N GLY A 214 7.75 22.94 -20.81
CA GLY A 214 8.80 21.91 -20.96
C GLY A 214 9.43 21.41 -19.65
N ARG A 215 8.90 21.83 -18.50
CA ARG A 215 9.36 21.42 -17.16
C ARG A 215 8.29 20.59 -16.45
N VAL A 216 8.75 19.70 -15.58
CA VAL A 216 7.84 18.88 -14.76
C VAL A 216 7.31 19.73 -13.61
N ARG A 217 6.00 19.99 -13.63
CA ARG A 217 5.29 20.59 -12.51
C ARG A 217 4.80 19.48 -11.59
N ALA A 218 5.15 19.59 -10.31
CA ALA A 218 4.64 18.76 -9.25
C ALA A 218 3.50 19.48 -8.53
N ARG A 219 2.41 18.75 -8.27
CA ARG A 219 1.27 19.21 -7.49
C ARG A 219 1.01 18.22 -6.37
N GLY A 220 1.00 18.72 -5.14
CA GLY A 220 0.64 17.90 -3.98
C GLY A 220 -0.80 17.42 -4.09
N TRP A 221 -1.09 16.28 -3.47
CA TRP A 221 -2.44 15.74 -3.40
C TRP A 221 -2.90 15.66 -1.95
N PRO A 222 -4.11 16.13 -1.62
CA PRO A 222 -4.68 15.97 -0.29
C PRO A 222 -4.70 14.49 0.11
N ASP A 223 -4.20 14.21 1.31
CA ASP A 223 -4.11 12.85 1.84
C ASP A 223 -4.51 12.76 3.30
N TYR A 224 -4.92 11.56 3.70
CA TYR A 224 -5.08 11.18 5.10
C TYR A 224 -3.79 10.46 5.53
N PRO A 225 -2.89 11.16 6.25
CA PRO A 225 -1.54 10.65 6.46
C PRO A 225 -1.54 9.31 7.20
N HIS A 226 -0.80 8.36 6.63
CA HIS A 226 -0.51 7.08 7.25
C HIS A 226 0.98 6.99 7.56
N ILE A 227 1.35 7.10 8.83
CA ILE A 227 2.75 6.98 9.27
C ILE A 227 3.01 5.56 9.76
N GLY A 228 4.14 4.97 9.36
CA GLY A 228 4.59 3.69 9.92
C GLY A 228 5.08 3.86 11.35
N LEU A 229 4.77 2.93 12.25
CA LEU A 229 5.28 2.95 13.62
C LEU A 229 6.81 2.98 13.67
N GLY A 230 7.48 2.33 12.71
CA GLY A 230 8.93 2.39 12.58
C GLY A 230 9.45 3.81 12.35
N SER A 231 8.77 4.60 11.51
CA SER A 231 9.10 6.01 11.30
C SER A 231 8.88 6.83 12.58
N LEU A 232 7.80 6.58 13.32
CA LEU A 232 7.54 7.28 14.59
C LEU A 232 8.58 6.92 15.66
N ARG A 233 8.94 5.64 15.81
CA ARG A 233 9.96 5.16 16.76
C ARG A 233 11.34 5.72 16.47
N GLN A 234 11.66 5.99 15.21
CA GLN A 234 12.93 6.59 14.79
C GLN A 234 13.04 8.08 15.15
N HIS A 235 11.92 8.74 15.46
CA HIS A 235 11.88 10.13 15.86
C HIS A 235 11.19 10.25 17.21
N PRO A 236 11.88 9.98 18.34
CA PRO A 236 11.27 10.03 19.67
C PRO A 236 10.58 11.36 20.00
N CYS A 237 11.04 12.48 19.44
CA CYS A 237 10.38 13.78 19.55
C CYS A 237 8.94 13.78 19.01
N LEU A 238 8.61 12.90 18.05
CA LEU A 238 7.24 12.75 17.54
C LEU A 238 6.33 11.99 18.49
N ILE A 239 6.86 11.21 19.42
CA ILE A 239 6.03 10.50 20.42
C ILE A 239 5.34 11.52 21.33
N GLU A 240 6.04 12.60 21.68
CA GLU A 240 5.50 13.71 22.47
C GLU A 240 4.38 14.45 21.71
N GLU A 241 4.49 14.50 20.38
CA GLU A 241 3.50 15.12 19.50
C GLU A 241 2.29 14.22 19.21
N PHE A 242 2.35 12.92 19.53
CA PHE A 242 1.23 12.00 19.38
C PHE A 242 1.01 11.16 20.64
N PRO A 243 0.63 11.78 21.78
CA PRO A 243 0.45 11.07 23.04
C PRO A 243 -0.61 9.96 22.94
N GLU A 244 -1.62 10.12 22.08
CA GLU A 244 -2.63 9.11 21.79
C GLU A 244 -2.06 7.84 21.13
N LEU A 245 -0.89 7.94 20.50
CA LEU A 245 -0.20 6.82 19.87
C LEU A 245 0.88 6.20 20.75
N ALA A 246 1.21 6.81 21.90
CA ALA A 246 2.31 6.35 22.76
C ALA A 246 2.16 4.88 23.19
N GLY A 247 0.94 4.41 23.45
CA GLY A 247 0.68 3.00 23.78
C GLY A 247 1.03 2.04 22.63
N LEU A 248 0.71 2.40 21.38
CA LEU A 248 1.04 1.61 20.19
C LEU A 248 2.53 1.69 19.85
N ILE A 249 3.13 2.87 19.99
CA ILE A 249 4.55 3.10 19.71
C ILE A 249 5.43 2.28 20.67
N ASN A 250 5.08 2.29 21.97
CA ASN A 250 5.85 1.61 23.01
C ASN A 250 5.56 0.11 23.12
N ASP A 251 4.53 -0.40 22.44
CA ASP A 251 4.23 -1.84 22.42
C ASP A 251 5.19 -2.58 21.48
N PRO A 252 6.09 -3.44 22.00
CA PRO A 252 7.02 -4.22 21.18
C PRO A 252 6.32 -5.23 20.26
N ALA A 253 5.06 -5.58 20.53
CA ALA A 253 4.26 -6.48 19.69
C ALA A 253 3.76 -5.81 18.40
N CYS A 254 3.71 -4.48 18.36
CA CYS A 254 3.31 -3.71 17.19
C CYS A 254 4.52 -3.56 16.24
N ALA A 255 4.41 -4.08 15.02
CA ALA A 255 5.51 -4.06 14.05
C ALA A 255 5.77 -2.66 13.46
N ASP A 256 7.01 -2.37 13.09
CA ASP A 256 7.42 -1.08 12.49
C ASP A 256 6.65 -0.73 11.20
N ARG A 257 6.23 -1.75 10.45
CA ARG A 257 5.42 -1.57 9.24
C ARG A 257 3.94 -1.27 9.51
N HIS A 258 3.48 -1.42 10.75
CA HIS A 258 2.12 -1.05 11.12
C HIS A 258 1.93 0.43 10.86
N LYS A 259 0.90 0.79 10.10
CA LYS A 259 0.62 2.18 9.78
C LYS A 259 -0.53 2.68 10.62
N VAL A 260 -0.33 3.84 11.22
CA VAL A 260 -1.35 4.57 11.98
C VAL A 260 -1.88 5.71 11.14
N LEU A 261 -3.21 5.84 11.13
CA LEU A 261 -3.90 6.97 10.54
C LEU A 261 -3.77 8.17 11.48
N ILE A 262 -3.35 9.30 10.94
CA ILE A 262 -3.30 10.56 11.68
C ILE A 262 -4.31 11.52 11.06
N ALA A 263 -5.12 12.17 11.90
CA ALA A 263 -6.05 13.19 11.44
C ALA A 263 -5.28 14.30 10.69
N PRO A 264 -5.69 14.70 9.47
CA PRO A 264 -4.99 15.70 8.66
C PRO A 264 -4.76 17.02 9.38
N GLU A 265 -5.69 17.40 10.28
CA GLU A 265 -5.61 18.58 11.12
C GLU A 265 -4.48 18.44 12.15
N ARG A 266 -4.39 17.30 12.85
CA ARG A 266 -3.31 17.01 13.80
C ARG A 266 -1.96 16.92 13.09
N PHE A 267 -1.92 16.24 11.95
CA PHE A 267 -0.69 16.14 11.15
C PHE A 267 -0.19 17.54 10.72
N ALA A 268 -1.10 18.40 10.24
CA ALA A 268 -0.74 19.77 9.84
C ALA A 268 -0.29 20.64 11.02
N GLN A 269 -0.83 20.42 12.22
CA GLN A 269 -0.39 21.13 13.43
C GLN A 269 1.05 20.78 13.81
N VAL A 270 1.41 19.49 13.71
CA VAL A 270 2.73 18.98 14.11
C VAL A 270 3.79 19.28 13.06
N PHE A 271 3.52 18.95 11.79
CA PHE A 271 4.52 19.01 10.72
C PHE A 271 4.44 20.28 9.86
N GLY A 272 3.38 21.06 10.03
CA GLY A 272 3.05 22.12 9.07
C GLY A 272 2.61 21.57 7.71
N ARG A 273 2.39 22.48 6.77
CA ARG A 273 2.17 22.18 5.35
C ARG A 273 2.92 23.22 4.52
N ALA A 274 3.30 22.84 3.32
CA ALA A 274 3.78 23.76 2.31
C ALA A 274 2.79 24.92 2.13
N PRO A 275 3.27 26.16 1.86
CA PRO A 275 2.41 27.30 1.62
C PRO A 275 1.69 27.23 0.26
N THR A 276 2.12 26.34 -0.64
CA THR A 276 1.62 26.22 -2.01
C THR A 276 1.44 24.76 -2.38
N GLY A 277 0.37 24.42 -3.09
CA GLY A 277 0.11 23.06 -3.58
C GLY A 277 0.72 22.71 -4.93
N SER A 278 1.40 23.65 -5.60
CA SER A 278 2.01 23.47 -6.94
C SER A 278 3.39 24.11 -7.01
N SER A 279 4.38 23.40 -7.55
CA SER A 279 5.73 23.92 -7.82
C SER A 279 6.49 23.02 -8.81
N TRP A 280 7.76 23.31 -9.07
CA TRP A 280 8.62 22.54 -9.99
C TRP A 280 9.26 21.34 -9.29
N LEU A 281 9.22 20.19 -9.95
CA LEU A 281 9.96 19.00 -9.53
C LEU A 281 11.45 19.19 -9.86
N ASP A 282 12.30 19.05 -8.86
CA ASP A 282 13.75 19.20 -9.02
C ASP A 282 14.48 17.86 -8.94
N GLU A 283 14.05 17.01 -8.00
CA GLU A 283 14.67 15.71 -7.77
C GLU A 283 13.64 14.61 -7.43
N VAL A 284 13.90 13.41 -7.94
CA VAL A 284 13.27 12.16 -7.48
C VAL A 284 14.32 11.32 -6.75
N VAL A 285 14.11 11.08 -5.47
CA VAL A 285 14.96 10.25 -4.62
C VAL A 285 14.32 8.87 -4.48
N LEU A 286 15.12 7.82 -4.67
CA LEU A 286 14.77 6.43 -4.42
C LEU A 286 15.44 6.00 -3.11
N PRO A 287 14.74 6.09 -1.96
CA PRO A 287 15.32 5.70 -0.68
C PRO A 287 15.40 4.18 -0.56
N GLU A 288 16.42 3.70 0.17
CA GLU A 288 16.51 2.31 0.59
C GLU A 288 16.95 2.20 2.05
N VAL A 289 16.02 2.52 2.96
CA VAL A 289 16.28 2.60 4.41
C VAL A 289 16.55 1.25 5.10
N MET A 290 16.34 0.13 4.40
CA MET A 290 16.61 -1.22 4.94
C MET A 290 18.03 -1.72 4.68
N GLN A 291 18.80 -1.07 3.81
CA GLN A 291 20.21 -1.43 3.61
C GLN A 291 21.11 -0.72 4.64
N SER A 292 21.97 -1.50 5.30
CA SER A 292 22.87 -1.06 6.39
C SER A 292 24.18 -0.42 5.92
N ALA A 293 24.36 -0.19 4.62
CA ALA A 293 25.59 0.36 4.09
C ALA A 293 25.49 1.89 3.93
N GLU A 294 26.41 2.62 4.56
CA GLU A 294 26.74 4.00 4.20
C GLU A 294 27.26 4.02 2.77
N ARG A 295 26.37 4.27 1.81
CA ARG A 295 26.75 4.52 0.41
C ARG A 295 26.36 5.96 0.09
N SER A 296 27.21 6.62 -0.68
CA SER A 296 26.92 7.97 -1.17
C SER A 296 25.70 7.96 -2.09
N ARG A 297 24.98 9.08 -2.15
CA ARG A 297 23.90 9.25 -3.14
C ARG A 297 24.45 9.07 -4.55
N GLN A 298 23.81 8.21 -5.32
CA GLN A 298 24.20 7.92 -6.70
C GLN A 298 23.17 8.52 -7.65
N SER A 299 23.62 9.26 -8.66
CA SER A 299 22.71 9.75 -9.71
C SER A 299 22.46 8.63 -10.70
N LEU A 300 21.21 8.49 -11.13
CA LEU A 300 20.83 7.50 -12.14
C LEU A 300 21.12 8.03 -13.53
N SER A 301 21.51 7.14 -14.43
CA SER A 301 21.60 7.41 -15.86
C SER A 301 20.20 7.54 -16.48
N THR A 302 20.11 8.21 -17.63
CA THR A 302 18.85 8.34 -18.38
C THR A 302 18.21 6.98 -18.71
N VAL A 303 19.02 5.95 -18.96
CA VAL A 303 18.53 4.59 -19.25
C VAL A 303 17.85 3.98 -18.03
N GLU A 304 18.45 4.11 -16.84
CA GLU A 304 17.86 3.63 -15.59
C GLU A 304 16.59 4.39 -15.22
N ILE A 305 16.59 5.71 -15.44
CA ILE A 305 15.41 6.56 -15.25
C ILE A 305 14.26 6.09 -16.14
N LEU A 306 14.51 5.90 -17.43
CA LEU A 306 13.49 5.43 -18.37
C LEU A 306 12.98 4.03 -18.00
N ALA A 307 13.86 3.11 -17.56
CA ALA A 307 13.45 1.79 -17.10
C ALA A 307 12.49 1.83 -15.90
N LEU A 308 12.70 2.77 -14.97
CA LEU A 308 11.79 2.97 -13.83
C LEU A 308 10.48 3.61 -14.24
N ILE A 309 10.54 4.60 -15.12
CA ILE A 309 9.39 5.34 -15.66
C ILE A 309 8.47 4.41 -16.48
N ASP A 310 9.05 3.54 -17.29
CA ASP A 310 8.34 2.62 -18.19
C ASP A 310 7.88 1.35 -17.45
N GLY A 311 8.34 1.13 -16.22
CA GLY A 311 7.90 0.03 -15.38
C GLY A 311 6.71 0.37 -14.49
N ASP A 312 6.05 -0.66 -13.94
CA ASP A 312 4.83 -0.51 -13.12
C ASP A 312 5.10 -0.21 -11.63
N SER A 313 6.30 0.27 -11.29
CA SER A 313 6.77 0.29 -9.89
C SER A 313 6.62 1.62 -9.16
N VAL A 314 6.54 2.73 -9.89
CA VAL A 314 6.55 4.09 -9.31
C VAL A 314 5.32 4.93 -9.66
N PHE A 315 4.60 4.59 -10.74
CA PHE A 315 3.37 5.28 -11.13
C PHE A 315 2.14 4.45 -10.77
N GLU A 316 1.07 5.16 -10.41
CA GLU A 316 -0.25 4.58 -10.15
C GLU A 316 -1.24 5.02 -11.22
N TRP A 317 -2.15 4.12 -11.58
CA TRP A 317 -3.21 4.37 -12.56
C TRP A 317 -4.57 4.31 -11.87
N PRO A 318 -5.21 5.46 -11.55
CA PRO A 318 -6.47 5.49 -10.81
C PRO A 318 -7.60 4.64 -11.41
N ALA A 319 -7.63 4.51 -12.74
CA ALA A 319 -8.58 3.66 -13.45
C ALA A 319 -8.41 2.15 -13.17
N GLN A 320 -7.24 1.73 -12.69
CA GLN A 320 -6.93 0.34 -12.33
C GLN A 320 -7.15 0.05 -10.84
N PHE A 321 -7.58 1.03 -10.04
CA PHE A 321 -7.81 0.82 -8.62
C PHE A 321 -9.06 -0.05 -8.41
N THR A 322 -8.86 -1.30 -8.02
CA THR A 322 -9.95 -2.27 -7.81
C THR A 322 -10.74 -2.03 -6.52
N THR A 323 -10.15 -1.33 -5.56
CA THR A 323 -10.72 -1.10 -4.21
C THR A 323 -11.39 0.27 -4.07
N SER A 324 -11.57 1.04 -5.14
CA SER A 324 -12.25 2.35 -5.10
C SER A 324 -13.03 2.55 -6.39
N THR A 325 -14.35 2.68 -6.31
CA THR A 325 -15.21 2.79 -7.51
C THR A 325 -16.13 4.01 -7.50
N TRP A 326 -16.29 4.71 -6.38
CA TRP A 326 -17.04 5.98 -6.24
C TRP A 326 -18.33 6.07 -7.06
N HIS A 327 -19.11 4.99 -7.01
CA HIS A 327 -20.40 4.83 -7.69
C HIS A 327 -20.34 4.70 -9.22
N GLY A 328 -19.14 4.59 -9.80
CA GLY A 328 -18.93 4.43 -11.23
C GLY A 328 -19.14 5.70 -12.04
N ILE A 329 -19.07 6.88 -11.42
CA ILE A 329 -19.18 8.16 -12.14
C ILE A 329 -17.91 8.35 -13.01
N PRO A 330 -18.02 8.43 -14.35
CA PRO A 330 -16.85 8.62 -15.20
C PRO A 330 -16.41 10.09 -15.27
N PRO A 331 -15.13 10.38 -15.53
CA PRO A 331 -14.70 11.70 -15.99
C PRO A 331 -15.29 12.01 -17.38
N ALA A 332 -15.27 13.30 -17.77
CA ALA A 332 -15.84 13.75 -19.05
C ALA A 332 -15.15 13.12 -20.28
N ARG A 333 -13.85 12.83 -20.18
CA ARG A 333 -13.13 11.97 -21.14
C ARG A 333 -13.20 10.54 -20.65
N THR A 334 -13.73 9.64 -21.48
CA THR A 334 -13.93 8.23 -21.11
C THR A 334 -12.67 7.39 -21.25
N ASP A 335 -11.68 7.85 -22.03
CA ASP A 335 -10.40 7.18 -22.18
C ASP A 335 -9.40 7.75 -21.17
N ILE A 336 -9.12 6.98 -20.11
CA ILE A 336 -8.17 7.33 -19.06
C ILE A 336 -6.87 6.59 -19.37
N PRO A 337 -5.81 7.29 -19.80
CA PRO A 337 -4.56 6.63 -20.17
C PRO A 337 -3.93 5.96 -18.96
N CYS A 338 -3.46 4.73 -19.16
CA CYS A 338 -2.63 3.98 -18.20
C CYS A 338 -1.16 4.00 -18.64
N ALA A 339 -0.71 5.16 -19.12
CA ALA A 339 0.66 5.41 -19.57
C ALA A 339 0.97 6.91 -19.46
N LEU A 340 2.26 7.23 -19.38
CA LEU A 340 2.72 8.62 -19.39
C LEU A 340 2.63 9.20 -20.80
N SER A 341 2.40 10.51 -20.90
CA SER A 341 2.56 11.21 -22.17
C SER A 341 4.04 11.29 -22.56
N ASP A 342 4.33 11.30 -23.87
CA ASP A 342 5.71 11.43 -24.37
C ASP A 342 6.40 12.69 -23.83
N ALA A 343 5.66 13.80 -23.73
CA ALA A 343 6.17 15.05 -23.18
C ALA A 343 6.58 14.91 -21.70
N LEU A 344 5.76 14.25 -20.89
CA LEU A 344 6.08 14.03 -19.47
C LEU A 344 7.23 13.03 -19.30
N ARG A 345 7.25 11.96 -20.10
CA ARG A 345 8.35 10.98 -20.13
C ARG A 345 9.68 11.67 -20.47
N GLU A 346 9.69 12.50 -21.50
CA GLU A 346 10.87 13.27 -21.90
C GLU A 346 11.30 14.25 -20.80
N ALA A 347 10.37 15.03 -20.25
CA ALA A 347 10.68 15.99 -19.20
C ALA A 347 11.23 15.31 -17.93
N LEU A 348 10.65 14.17 -17.52
CA LEU A 348 11.12 13.38 -16.38
C LEU A 348 12.51 12.79 -16.59
N SER A 349 12.87 12.43 -17.82
CA SER A 349 14.22 11.95 -18.14
C SER A 349 15.32 12.99 -17.94
N ARG A 350 14.94 14.27 -17.85
CA ARG A 350 15.82 15.42 -17.58
C ARG A 350 15.81 15.86 -16.12
N VAL A 351 14.87 15.38 -15.32
CA VAL A 351 14.85 15.60 -13.86
C VAL A 351 15.98 14.80 -13.23
N ARG A 352 16.55 15.29 -12.12
CA ARG A 352 17.57 14.53 -11.40
C ARG A 352 16.92 13.36 -10.66
N TRP A 353 17.40 12.15 -10.89
CA TRP A 353 17.03 10.99 -10.09
C TRP A 353 18.24 10.52 -9.30
N THR A 354 18.06 10.29 -8.00
CA THR A 354 19.11 9.76 -7.14
C THR A 354 18.66 8.56 -6.36
N TYR A 355 19.57 7.61 -6.21
CA TYR A 355 19.44 6.51 -5.28
C TYR A 355 20.10 6.91 -3.96
N SER A 356 19.37 6.78 -2.85
CA SER A 356 19.85 7.13 -1.51
C SER A 356 19.82 5.89 -0.60
N PRO A 357 20.92 5.13 -0.56
CA PRO A 357 21.07 3.98 0.33
C PRO A 357 21.37 4.44 1.76
N GLY A 358 20.72 3.81 2.75
CA GLY A 358 21.01 4.06 4.16
C GLY A 358 20.49 5.39 4.70
N ARG A 359 20.71 5.58 6.01
CA ARG A 359 20.16 6.68 6.83
C ARG A 359 20.91 7.97 6.56
N SER A 360 20.21 9.11 6.53
CA SER A 360 20.87 10.41 6.48
C SER A 360 21.47 10.76 7.86
N SER A 361 22.79 10.89 7.94
CA SER A 361 23.49 11.36 9.14
C SER A 361 23.43 12.89 9.20
N THR A 362 22.31 13.46 9.63
CA THR A 362 22.24 14.91 9.89
C THR A 362 22.19 15.18 11.40
N SER A 363 23.29 15.77 11.86
CA SER A 363 23.56 16.51 13.10
C SER A 363 23.44 15.78 14.45
N THR A 364 24.61 15.40 14.95
CA THR A 364 25.00 15.30 16.35
C THR A 364 24.57 16.52 17.19
N HIS A 365 23.80 16.27 18.24
CA HIS A 365 23.96 17.00 19.50
C HIS A 365 23.96 16.00 20.64
N ASP A 366 25.01 16.09 21.46
CA ASP A 366 25.24 15.34 22.68
C ASP A 366 23.99 15.27 23.55
N ASN A 367 23.60 14.07 23.95
CA ASN A 367 23.19 13.90 25.33
C ASN A 367 23.46 12.49 25.86
N GLN A 368 24.01 12.51 27.07
CA GLN A 368 24.54 11.39 27.81
C GLN A 368 23.47 10.39 28.22
N ALA A 369 23.88 9.12 28.20
CA ALA A 369 23.44 8.03 29.06
C ALA A 369 21.93 7.95 29.35
N THR A 370 21.23 7.18 28.52
CA THR A 370 20.09 6.40 29.02
C THR A 370 20.26 4.98 28.55
N THR A 371 20.61 4.10 29.49
CA THR A 371 20.67 2.66 29.32
C THR A 371 19.27 2.15 28.98
N VAL A 372 18.94 2.13 27.70
CA VAL A 372 17.80 1.35 27.19
C VAL A 372 18.29 -0.09 27.12
N CYS A 373 17.66 -0.96 27.90
CA CYS A 373 17.77 -2.41 27.74
C CYS A 373 17.55 -2.77 26.28
N SER A 374 18.62 -3.00 25.55
CA SER A 374 18.61 -3.74 24.31
C SER A 374 18.17 -5.16 24.65
N MET A 375 16.92 -5.52 24.31
CA MET A 375 16.65 -6.92 24.01
C MET A 375 17.37 -7.20 22.68
N SER A 376 18.64 -7.54 22.82
CA SER A 376 19.36 -8.31 21.83
C SER A 376 18.57 -9.59 21.59
N PHE A 377 17.84 -9.64 20.47
CA PHE A 377 17.73 -10.93 19.80
C PHE A 377 19.16 -11.28 19.44
N SER A 378 19.72 -12.25 20.15
CA SER A 378 21.03 -12.78 19.86
C SER A 378 21.05 -13.11 18.38
N GLN A 379 21.81 -12.32 17.61
CA GLN A 379 22.35 -12.78 16.35
C GLN A 379 23.26 -13.95 16.69
N SER A 380 22.68 -15.15 16.78
CA SER A 380 23.38 -16.33 16.31
C SER A 380 23.02 -16.49 14.84
N THR A 381 23.60 -15.63 14.00
CA THR A 381 23.89 -16.10 12.64
C THR A 381 24.89 -17.24 12.82
N ARG A 382 24.39 -18.48 13.00
CA ARG A 382 25.14 -19.68 12.66
C ARG A 382 25.40 -19.56 11.15
N GLY A 383 26.49 -18.88 10.80
CA GLY A 383 26.96 -18.78 9.43
C GLY A 383 27.27 -20.19 8.93
N GLY A 384 26.40 -20.74 8.10
CA GLY A 384 26.60 -22.07 7.52
C GLY A 384 25.36 -22.75 6.95
N ALA A 385 24.14 -22.45 7.43
CA ALA A 385 22.95 -23.19 6.99
C ALA A 385 22.37 -22.66 5.66
N ILE A 386 22.10 -23.56 4.70
CA ILE A 386 21.37 -23.26 3.46
C ILE A 386 19.89 -23.12 3.79
N ARG A 387 19.27 -21.99 3.45
CA ARG A 387 17.83 -21.75 3.68
C ARG A 387 17.15 -21.49 2.35
N LEU A 388 16.15 -22.30 2.01
CA LEU A 388 15.46 -22.27 0.72
C LEU A 388 13.96 -22.13 0.93
N SER A 389 13.32 -21.25 0.18
CA SER A 389 11.87 -21.12 0.12
C SER A 389 11.39 -21.34 -1.30
N ILE A 390 10.39 -22.19 -1.50
CA ILE A 390 9.84 -22.53 -2.81
C ILE A 390 8.48 -21.87 -2.97
N VAL A 391 8.33 -21.12 -4.06
CA VAL A 391 7.11 -20.40 -4.40
C VAL A 391 6.61 -20.84 -5.77
N ALA A 392 5.33 -21.22 -5.85
CA ALA A 392 4.64 -21.53 -7.10
C ALA A 392 3.14 -21.69 -6.86
N PRO A 393 2.31 -21.59 -7.91
CA PRO A 393 0.90 -21.98 -7.81
C PRO A 393 0.71 -23.47 -7.46
N SER A 394 -0.48 -23.83 -6.95
CA SER A 394 -0.82 -25.24 -6.71
C SER A 394 -0.78 -26.05 -8.03
N GLY A 395 -0.24 -27.27 -8.01
CA GLY A 395 -0.09 -28.11 -9.21
C GLY A 395 1.22 -27.91 -10.00
N SER A 396 2.01 -26.87 -9.70
CA SER A 396 3.27 -26.56 -10.41
C SER A 396 4.48 -27.43 -10.01
N GLY A 397 4.33 -28.36 -9.06
CA GLY A 397 5.42 -29.28 -8.65
C GLY A 397 6.30 -28.80 -7.48
N LYS A 398 5.82 -27.86 -6.65
CA LYS A 398 6.53 -27.39 -5.43
C LYS A 398 7.03 -28.51 -4.52
N SER A 399 6.13 -29.39 -4.11
CA SER A 399 6.47 -30.49 -3.20
C SER A 399 7.42 -31.50 -3.86
N THR A 400 7.33 -31.65 -5.19
CA THR A 400 8.30 -32.46 -5.96
C THR A 400 9.69 -31.83 -5.90
N ALA A 401 9.80 -30.52 -6.12
CA ALA A 401 11.08 -29.82 -6.02
C ALA A 401 11.65 -29.83 -4.59
N ALA A 402 10.80 -29.63 -3.58
CA ALA A 402 11.17 -29.75 -2.18
C ALA A 402 11.75 -31.13 -1.86
N ASN A 403 11.11 -32.20 -2.36
CA ASN A 403 11.58 -33.56 -2.17
C ASN A 403 12.91 -33.82 -2.89
N TYR A 404 13.11 -33.32 -4.11
CA TYR A 404 14.37 -33.50 -4.82
C TYR A 404 15.53 -32.76 -4.15
N LEU A 405 15.30 -31.54 -3.66
CA LEU A 405 16.27 -30.80 -2.85
C LEU A 405 16.58 -31.55 -1.55
N TYR A 406 15.54 -32.08 -0.88
CA TYR A 406 15.69 -32.86 0.33
C TYR A 406 16.55 -34.12 0.10
N GLU A 407 16.21 -34.92 -0.90
CA GLU A 407 16.94 -36.13 -1.30
C GLU A 407 18.40 -35.80 -1.63
N TYR A 408 18.62 -34.75 -2.42
CA TYR A 408 19.96 -34.36 -2.87
C TYR A 408 20.86 -33.94 -1.69
N PHE A 409 20.42 -33.01 -0.84
CA PHE A 409 21.24 -32.56 0.29
C PHE A 409 21.43 -33.64 1.35
N THR A 410 20.43 -34.52 1.53
CA THR A 410 20.57 -35.69 2.41
C THR A 410 21.59 -36.69 1.86
N HIS A 411 21.66 -36.88 0.53
CA HIS A 411 22.69 -37.69 -0.11
C HIS A 411 24.11 -37.15 0.10
N LEU A 412 24.25 -35.83 0.26
CA LEU A 412 25.50 -35.18 0.63
C LEU A 412 25.80 -35.24 2.14
N GLY A 413 25.01 -35.98 2.92
CA GLY A 413 25.22 -36.15 4.36
C GLY A 413 24.75 -34.97 5.22
N LEU A 414 24.10 -33.96 4.64
CA LEU A 414 23.60 -32.80 5.37
C LEU A 414 22.30 -33.12 6.11
N LYS A 415 22.11 -32.53 7.29
CA LYS A 415 20.83 -32.57 7.99
C LYS A 415 19.86 -31.62 7.32
N VAL A 416 18.82 -32.17 6.69
CA VAL A 416 17.79 -31.39 6.00
C VAL A 416 16.48 -31.40 6.80
N GLN A 417 15.87 -30.23 6.99
CA GLN A 417 14.55 -30.11 7.60
C GLN A 417 13.61 -29.28 6.73
N VAL A 418 12.38 -29.77 6.54
CA VAL A 418 11.30 -29.03 5.87
C VAL A 418 10.42 -28.37 6.93
N LEU A 419 10.36 -27.04 6.93
CA LEU A 419 9.51 -26.25 7.83
C LEU A 419 8.37 -25.61 7.03
N LYS A 420 7.15 -25.65 7.59
CA LYS A 420 5.92 -25.19 6.92
C LYS A 420 5.38 -23.94 7.61
N LEU A 421 5.12 -22.87 6.86
CA LEU A 421 4.41 -21.69 7.36
C LEU A 421 2.96 -22.06 7.75
N ALA A 422 2.34 -22.95 6.99
CA ALA A 422 0.97 -23.39 7.21
C ALA A 422 0.83 -24.46 8.31
N ALA A 423 1.90 -24.85 9.02
CA ALA A 423 1.83 -25.85 10.08
C ALA A 423 0.74 -25.56 11.15
N PRO A 424 0.54 -24.32 11.62
CA PRO A 424 -0.57 -24.01 12.52
C PRO A 424 -1.94 -24.27 11.92
N LEU A 425 -2.11 -24.03 10.62
CA LEU A 425 -3.37 -24.22 9.92
C LEU A 425 -3.74 -25.70 9.85
N TYR A 426 -2.78 -26.58 9.54
CA TYR A 426 -3.03 -28.03 9.51
C TYR A 426 -3.41 -28.58 10.89
N ARG A 427 -2.75 -28.10 11.95
CA ARG A 427 -3.10 -28.48 13.34
C ARG A 427 -4.52 -28.04 13.70
N LEU A 428 -4.92 -26.83 13.30
CA LEU A 428 -6.26 -26.32 13.56
C LEU A 428 -7.32 -27.05 12.72
N GLN A 429 -7.05 -27.33 11.44
CA GLN A 429 -7.94 -28.14 10.59
C GLN A 429 -8.22 -29.50 11.25
N ALA A 430 -7.18 -30.19 11.72
CA ALA A 430 -7.34 -31.47 12.41
C ALA A 430 -8.23 -31.35 13.66
N ARG A 431 -8.09 -30.26 14.43
CA ARG A 431 -8.96 -29.98 15.58
C ARG A 431 -10.41 -29.72 15.17
N PHE A 432 -10.65 -28.90 14.14
CA PHE A 432 -12.00 -28.65 13.62
C PHE A 432 -12.72 -29.96 13.24
N TYR A 433 -12.04 -30.84 12.51
CA TYR A 433 -12.60 -32.13 12.12
C TYR A 433 -12.83 -33.08 13.31
N SER A 434 -11.90 -33.08 14.27
CA SER A 434 -12.04 -33.84 15.53
C SER A 434 -13.28 -33.41 16.33
N GLU A 435 -13.47 -32.10 16.51
CA GLU A 435 -14.64 -31.54 17.21
C GLU A 435 -15.93 -31.77 16.43
N ALA A 436 -15.87 -31.79 15.10
CA ALA A 436 -16.99 -32.16 14.24
C ALA A 436 -17.25 -33.68 14.17
N CYS A 437 -16.58 -34.48 15.00
CA CYS A 437 -16.68 -35.94 15.05
C CYS A 437 -16.51 -36.62 13.67
N THR A 438 -15.68 -36.03 12.80
CA THR A 438 -15.48 -36.49 11.42
C THR A 438 -14.02 -36.80 11.17
N ALA A 439 -13.72 -37.95 10.56
CA ALA A 439 -12.35 -38.33 10.24
C ALA A 439 -11.81 -37.55 9.03
N LEU A 440 -10.66 -36.90 9.19
CA LEU A 440 -9.89 -36.33 8.09
C LEU A 440 -8.87 -37.37 7.59
N SER A 441 -8.91 -37.71 6.30
CA SER A 441 -7.93 -38.63 5.73
C SER A 441 -6.51 -38.06 5.84
N PRO A 442 -5.47 -38.89 6.10
CA PRO A 442 -4.09 -38.41 6.19
C PRO A 442 -3.66 -37.67 4.93
N GLY A 443 -3.17 -36.43 5.10
CA GLY A 443 -2.75 -35.56 3.99
C GLY A 443 -3.88 -34.83 3.26
N ALA A 444 -5.15 -35.06 3.61
CA ALA A 444 -6.26 -34.32 3.03
C ALA A 444 -6.28 -32.87 3.53
N GLN A 445 -6.50 -31.94 2.61
CA GLN A 445 -6.63 -30.51 2.88
C GLN A 445 -8.05 -30.08 2.57
N ASP A 446 -8.61 -29.24 3.44
CA ASP A 446 -9.81 -28.45 3.17
C ASP A 446 -9.39 -27.00 2.98
N GLN A 447 -9.09 -26.65 1.73
CA GLN A 447 -8.51 -25.37 1.35
C GLN A 447 -9.41 -24.20 1.77
N LYS A 448 -10.73 -24.36 1.70
CA LYS A 448 -11.69 -23.34 2.13
C LYS A 448 -11.58 -23.08 3.64
N LEU A 449 -11.54 -24.14 4.45
CA LEU A 449 -11.38 -24.01 5.90
C LEU A 449 -10.01 -23.44 6.25
N LEU A 450 -8.94 -23.89 5.59
CA LEU A 450 -7.58 -23.38 5.83
C LEU A 450 -7.46 -21.89 5.53
N GLU A 451 -8.08 -21.39 4.45
CA GLU A 451 -8.11 -19.95 4.13
C GLU A 451 -8.89 -19.15 5.18
N GLN A 452 -10.03 -19.65 5.66
CA GLN A 452 -10.80 -19.01 6.72
C GLN A 452 -10.03 -18.95 8.04
N VAL A 453 -9.41 -20.07 8.44
CA VAL A 453 -8.58 -20.12 9.66
C VAL A 453 -7.37 -19.20 9.53
N ALA A 454 -6.71 -19.17 8.37
CA ALA A 454 -5.60 -18.25 8.11
C ALA A 454 -6.03 -16.79 8.23
N GLY A 455 -7.18 -16.44 7.64
CA GLY A 455 -7.78 -15.10 7.75
C GLY A 455 -8.05 -14.70 9.19
N GLN A 456 -8.65 -15.59 9.99
CA GLN A 456 -8.93 -15.32 11.40
C GLN A 456 -7.66 -15.24 12.26
N LEU A 457 -6.68 -16.14 12.05
CA LEU A 457 -5.40 -16.05 12.74
C LEU A 457 -4.67 -14.74 12.44
N ARG A 458 -4.68 -14.31 11.18
CA ARG A 458 -4.06 -13.05 10.75
C ARG A 458 -4.84 -11.82 11.21
N PHE A 459 -6.16 -11.95 11.38
CA PHE A 459 -6.96 -10.91 12.01
C PHE A 459 -6.58 -10.70 13.48
N ILE A 460 -6.43 -11.79 14.25
CA ILE A 460 -6.00 -11.73 15.66
C ILE A 460 -4.55 -11.26 15.76
N ASN A 461 -3.67 -11.82 14.94
CA ASN A 461 -2.27 -11.47 14.89
C ASN A 461 -1.76 -11.64 13.45
N PRO A 462 -1.50 -10.54 12.71
CA PRO A 462 -1.04 -10.60 11.31
C PRO A 462 0.21 -11.46 11.08
N PHE A 463 0.99 -11.70 12.13
CA PHE A 463 2.24 -12.47 12.11
C PHE A 463 2.09 -13.90 12.65
N ALA A 464 0.87 -14.39 12.90
CA ALA A 464 0.64 -15.66 13.57
C ALA A 464 1.40 -16.84 12.93
N LEU A 465 1.42 -16.93 11.60
CA LEU A 465 2.09 -18.01 10.87
C LEU A 465 3.62 -17.87 10.93
N VAL A 466 4.16 -16.68 10.67
CA VAL A 466 5.61 -16.44 10.74
C VAL A 466 6.16 -16.56 12.16
N LYS A 467 5.42 -16.15 13.20
CA LYS A 467 5.83 -16.35 14.60
C LYS A 467 5.91 -17.83 14.96
N ALA A 468 4.93 -18.63 14.53
CA ALA A 468 4.97 -20.07 14.74
C ALA A 468 6.11 -20.72 13.95
N PHE A 469 6.38 -20.25 12.73
CA PHE A 469 7.52 -20.71 11.93
C PHE A 469 8.87 -20.33 12.58
N ALA A 470 9.01 -19.11 13.09
CA ALA A 470 10.20 -18.61 13.76
C ALA A 470 10.59 -19.49 14.95
N GLN A 471 9.62 -19.87 15.78
CA GLN A 471 9.83 -20.75 16.93
C GLN A 471 10.37 -22.13 16.54
N GLU A 472 9.98 -22.65 15.37
CA GLU A 472 10.49 -23.92 14.86
C GLU A 472 11.85 -23.75 14.18
N LEU A 473 12.07 -22.61 13.52
CA LEU A 473 13.35 -22.25 12.91
C LEU A 473 14.44 -22.06 13.98
N GLU A 474 14.14 -21.46 15.13
CA GLU A 474 15.10 -21.29 16.24
C GLU A 474 15.54 -22.62 16.86
N LYS A 475 14.68 -23.63 16.83
CA LYS A 475 14.96 -24.97 17.38
C LYS A 475 15.71 -25.86 16.40
N THR A 476 15.82 -25.49 15.12
CA THR A 476 16.44 -26.35 14.13
C THR A 476 17.96 -26.38 14.25
N GLU A 477 18.52 -27.57 14.15
CA GLU A 477 19.95 -27.80 13.97
C GLU A 477 20.28 -28.26 12.56
N ALA A 478 19.35 -28.08 11.61
CA ALA A 478 19.52 -28.50 10.24
C ALA A 478 20.56 -27.64 9.50
N ASP A 479 21.39 -28.29 8.71
CA ASP A 479 22.33 -27.65 7.78
C ASP A 479 21.57 -27.07 6.59
N VAL A 480 20.42 -27.66 6.24
CA VAL A 480 19.53 -27.17 5.18
C VAL A 480 18.09 -27.06 5.69
N VAL A 481 17.51 -25.87 5.57
CA VAL A 481 16.10 -25.62 5.89
C VAL A 481 15.33 -25.31 4.61
N ILE A 482 14.27 -26.08 4.34
CA ILE A 482 13.41 -25.90 3.17
C ILE A 482 12.01 -25.48 3.63
N ASN A 483 11.49 -24.41 3.04
CA ASN A 483 10.09 -24.03 3.09
C ASN A 483 9.48 -24.18 1.70
N ASP A 484 8.30 -24.79 1.57
CA ASP A 484 7.68 -25.07 0.26
C ASP A 484 6.23 -24.58 0.12
N ASP A 485 5.77 -23.83 1.11
CA ASP A 485 4.40 -23.32 1.21
C ASP A 485 4.33 -21.80 1.33
N LEU A 486 5.36 -21.09 0.85
CA LEU A 486 5.33 -19.64 0.73
C LEU A 486 4.25 -19.20 -0.28
N ARG A 487 3.36 -18.32 0.17
CA ARG A 487 2.22 -17.81 -0.63
C ARG A 487 1.98 -16.31 -0.47
N ASP A 488 2.34 -15.74 0.67
CA ASP A 488 2.03 -14.36 1.04
C ASP A 488 3.21 -13.43 0.77
N ASP A 489 2.99 -12.42 -0.07
CA ASP A 489 3.99 -11.46 -0.53
C ASP A 489 4.22 -10.29 0.44
N GLN A 490 3.37 -10.12 1.46
CA GLN A 490 3.39 -8.93 2.34
C GLN A 490 4.03 -9.19 3.70
N THR A 491 3.93 -10.42 4.20
CA THR A 491 4.31 -10.81 5.56
C THR A 491 5.22 -12.02 5.57
N ASP A 492 4.84 -13.10 4.88
CA ASP A 492 5.61 -14.36 4.95
C ASP A 492 6.90 -14.24 4.13
N TRP A 493 6.82 -13.72 2.90
CA TRP A 493 7.98 -13.57 2.01
C TRP A 493 9.06 -12.63 2.59
N PRO A 494 8.74 -11.41 3.06
CA PRO A 494 9.74 -10.54 3.68
C PRO A 494 10.44 -11.19 4.88
N TYR A 495 9.67 -11.88 5.74
CA TYR A 495 10.25 -12.56 6.91
C TYR A 495 11.25 -13.65 6.52
N LEU A 496 10.91 -14.50 5.54
CA LEU A 496 11.83 -15.54 5.07
C LEU A 496 13.09 -14.92 4.45
N ARG A 497 12.95 -13.86 3.65
CA ARG A 497 14.07 -13.10 3.07
C ARG A 497 15.02 -12.54 4.13
N GLU A 498 14.48 -11.86 5.13
CA GLU A 498 15.25 -11.30 6.26
C GLU A 498 15.99 -12.38 7.04
N ASN A 499 15.45 -13.60 7.08
CA ASN A 499 16.09 -14.75 7.72
C ASN A 499 16.98 -15.56 6.77
N GLY A 500 17.40 -14.98 5.65
CA GLY A 500 18.40 -15.55 4.74
C GLY A 500 17.89 -16.67 3.84
N PHE A 501 16.57 -16.83 3.70
CA PHE A 501 16.02 -17.79 2.73
C PHE A 501 16.19 -17.27 1.31
N LYS A 502 16.79 -18.09 0.45
CA LYS A 502 16.78 -17.89 -1.00
C LYS A 502 15.49 -18.44 -1.60
N VAL A 503 14.83 -17.67 -2.46
CA VAL A 503 13.53 -17.97 -3.04
C VAL A 503 13.69 -18.65 -4.40
N ILE A 504 13.11 -19.83 -4.55
CA ILE A 504 13.07 -20.62 -5.78
C ILE A 504 11.64 -20.59 -6.33
N LYS A 505 11.44 -19.97 -7.49
CA LYS A 505 10.16 -19.91 -8.17
C LYS A 505 10.04 -21.03 -9.19
N ILE A 506 8.98 -21.82 -9.11
CA ILE A 506 8.70 -22.87 -10.11
C ILE A 506 7.63 -22.37 -11.07
N VAL A 507 7.98 -22.34 -12.34
CA VAL A 507 7.07 -21.96 -13.43
C VAL A 507 6.60 -23.24 -14.12
N THR A 508 5.33 -23.28 -14.50
CA THR A 508 4.73 -24.40 -15.21
C THR A 508 3.67 -23.89 -16.16
N ASP A 509 3.63 -24.46 -17.35
CA ASP A 509 2.60 -24.28 -18.36
C ASP A 509 1.19 -24.48 -17.75
N PRO A 510 0.24 -23.55 -17.98
CA PRO A 510 -1.09 -23.61 -17.41
C PRO A 510 -1.87 -24.90 -17.71
N LEU A 511 -1.72 -25.48 -18.92
CA LEU A 511 -2.43 -26.70 -19.31
C LEU A 511 -1.87 -27.92 -18.57
N SER A 512 -0.56 -27.97 -18.40
CA SER A 512 0.13 -29.01 -17.62
C SER A 512 -0.22 -28.92 -16.13
N ARG A 513 -0.33 -27.69 -15.59
CA ARG A 513 -0.79 -27.43 -14.21
C ARG A 513 -2.23 -27.91 -14.01
N GLN A 514 -3.14 -27.63 -14.94
CA GLN A 514 -4.55 -28.01 -14.84
C GLN A 514 -4.72 -29.53 -14.77
N ARG A 515 -4.10 -30.29 -15.68
CA ARG A 515 -4.15 -31.76 -15.70
C ARG A 515 -3.65 -32.38 -14.38
N ARG A 516 -2.62 -31.78 -13.77
CA ARG A 516 -2.06 -32.22 -12.48
C ARG A 516 -3.01 -31.92 -11.30
N LEU A 517 -3.72 -30.80 -11.34
CA LEU A 517 -4.72 -30.45 -10.32
C LEU A 517 -5.94 -31.38 -10.37
N GLU A 518 -6.42 -31.73 -11.57
CA GLU A 518 -7.54 -32.66 -11.78
C GLU A 518 -7.26 -34.08 -11.24
N SER A 519 -5.98 -34.46 -11.13
CA SER A 519 -5.55 -35.75 -10.57
C SER A 519 -5.46 -35.80 -9.04
N ARG A 520 -5.59 -34.67 -8.34
CA ARG A 520 -5.50 -34.60 -6.86
C ARG A 520 -6.86 -34.86 -6.20
N LYS A 521 -6.88 -35.68 -5.15
CA LYS A 521 -8.06 -35.98 -4.33
C LYS A 521 -8.26 -34.96 -3.18
N ASP A 522 -8.23 -33.68 -3.48
CA ASP A 522 -8.45 -32.62 -2.47
C ASP A 522 -9.95 -32.46 -2.15
N ILE A 523 -10.32 -32.14 -0.89
CA ILE A 523 -11.73 -32.05 -0.45
C ILE A 523 -12.43 -30.83 -1.06
N SER A 524 -11.70 -29.71 -1.18
CA SER A 524 -12.16 -28.50 -1.85
C SER A 524 -11.01 -27.87 -2.65
N VAL A 525 -11.24 -27.47 -3.90
CA VAL A 525 -10.23 -26.78 -4.72
C VAL A 525 -10.74 -25.39 -5.07
N ILE A 526 -9.94 -24.37 -4.79
CA ILE A 526 -10.24 -22.99 -5.18
C ILE A 526 -9.51 -22.70 -6.49
N HIS A 527 -10.28 -22.47 -7.55
CA HIS A 527 -9.77 -21.98 -8.83
C HIS A 527 -9.60 -20.46 -8.74
N ASN A 528 -8.41 -19.94 -9.08
CA ASN A 528 -8.07 -18.51 -9.10
C ASN A 528 -8.17 -17.81 -7.73
N SER A 529 -7.42 -18.28 -6.72
CA SER A 529 -7.35 -17.59 -5.43
C SER A 529 -6.54 -16.30 -5.52
N ALA A 530 -6.86 -15.31 -4.67
CA ALA A 530 -6.07 -14.08 -4.55
C ALA A 530 -4.58 -14.34 -4.21
N LEU A 531 -4.28 -15.52 -3.66
CA LEU A 531 -2.92 -15.99 -3.35
C LEU A 531 -2.11 -16.33 -4.61
N ASP A 532 -2.74 -16.75 -5.71
CA ASP A 532 -2.02 -17.01 -6.96
C ASP A 532 -1.45 -15.70 -7.56
N PHE A 533 -2.16 -14.58 -7.44
CA PHE A 533 -1.65 -13.25 -7.81
C PHE A 533 -0.58 -12.70 -6.86
N GLN A 534 -0.60 -13.10 -5.58
CA GLN A 534 0.46 -12.74 -4.63
C GLN A 534 1.78 -13.44 -4.98
N ILE A 535 1.71 -14.71 -5.37
CA ILE A 535 2.87 -15.50 -5.80
C ILE A 535 3.60 -14.85 -6.99
N GLU A 536 2.87 -14.20 -7.91
CA GLU A 536 3.48 -13.51 -9.04
C GLU A 536 4.40 -12.36 -8.61
N ARG A 537 4.03 -11.63 -7.55
CA ARG A 537 4.76 -10.47 -7.02
C ARG A 537 5.97 -10.82 -6.16
N ILE A 538 6.12 -12.08 -5.77
CA ILE A 538 7.27 -12.56 -4.99
C ILE A 538 8.51 -12.62 -5.89
N HIS A 539 9.55 -11.86 -5.55
CA HIS A 539 10.82 -11.85 -6.28
C HIS A 539 11.65 -13.11 -5.96
N ALA A 540 11.99 -13.85 -7.02
CA ALA A 540 12.74 -15.09 -6.96
C ALA A 540 14.25 -14.84 -7.11
N ASP A 541 15.07 -15.61 -6.38
CA ASP A 541 16.51 -15.66 -6.62
C ASP A 541 16.84 -16.65 -7.74
N PHE A 542 16.02 -17.70 -7.86
CA PHE A 542 16.15 -18.72 -8.89
C PHE A 542 14.78 -19.02 -9.48
N THR A 543 14.71 -19.23 -10.79
CA THR A 543 13.49 -19.64 -11.47
C THR A 543 13.74 -20.96 -12.20
N LEU A 544 12.90 -21.96 -11.95
CA LEU A 544 12.98 -23.30 -12.56
C LEU A 544 11.71 -23.60 -13.35
N ALA A 545 11.86 -24.19 -14.53
CA ALA A 545 10.74 -24.57 -15.39
C ALA A 545 10.41 -26.06 -15.23
N ASN A 546 9.12 -26.38 -15.02
CA ASN A 546 8.62 -27.74 -14.82
C ASN A 546 7.71 -28.21 -15.97
N ASP A 547 8.14 -27.89 -17.19
CA ASP A 547 7.45 -28.19 -18.45
C ASP A 547 8.07 -29.37 -19.21
N SER A 548 9.18 -29.91 -18.68
CA SER A 548 9.94 -31.02 -19.25
C SER A 548 9.61 -32.37 -18.58
N THR A 549 10.42 -33.40 -18.86
CA THR A 549 10.33 -34.70 -18.17
C THR A 549 10.72 -34.59 -16.69
N PRO A 550 10.25 -35.52 -15.82
CA PRO A 550 10.66 -35.56 -14.40
C PRO A 550 12.19 -35.61 -14.21
N ASP A 551 12.90 -36.33 -15.08
CA ASP A 551 14.37 -36.43 -15.01
C ASP A 551 15.05 -35.10 -15.36
N ALA A 552 14.55 -34.39 -16.37
CA ALA A 552 15.06 -33.07 -16.73
C ALA A 552 14.80 -32.03 -15.63
N PHE A 553 13.64 -32.09 -14.97
CA PHE A 553 13.35 -31.22 -13.83
C PHE A 553 14.21 -31.55 -12.61
N ARG A 554 14.44 -32.86 -12.35
CA ARG A 554 15.37 -33.32 -11.32
C ARG A 554 16.79 -32.83 -11.58
N HIS A 555 17.25 -32.86 -12.83
CA HIS A 555 18.57 -32.38 -13.21
C HIS A 555 18.75 -30.87 -12.97
N GLN A 556 17.78 -30.04 -13.37
CA GLN A 556 17.80 -28.59 -13.08
C GLN A 556 17.89 -28.30 -11.57
N ILE A 557 17.19 -29.08 -10.74
CA ILE A 557 17.24 -28.96 -9.29
C ILE A 557 18.62 -29.36 -8.73
N GLN A 558 19.24 -30.41 -9.30
CA GLN A 558 20.61 -30.80 -8.93
C GLN A 558 21.64 -29.74 -9.30
N GLU A 559 21.54 -29.13 -10.49
CA GLU A 559 22.42 -28.02 -10.89
C GLU A 559 22.29 -26.82 -9.96
N LEU A 560 21.05 -26.45 -9.59
CA LEU A 560 20.80 -25.40 -8.61
C LEU A 560 21.41 -25.76 -7.25
N ALA A 561 21.23 -26.99 -6.78
CA ALA A 561 21.77 -27.43 -5.50
C ALA A 561 23.32 -27.44 -5.50
N ASN A 562 23.95 -27.89 -6.59
CA ASN A 562 25.40 -27.79 -6.81
C ASN A 562 25.87 -26.33 -6.73
N HIS A 563 25.17 -25.41 -7.40
CA HIS A 563 25.49 -23.98 -7.37
C HIS A 563 25.40 -23.40 -5.95
N LEU A 564 24.36 -23.75 -5.20
CA LEU A 564 24.19 -23.34 -3.81
C LEU A 564 25.34 -23.84 -2.91
N MET A 565 25.80 -25.08 -3.10
CA MET A 565 26.94 -25.65 -2.37
C MET A 565 28.27 -24.93 -2.69
N SER A 566 28.49 -24.55 -3.95
CA SER A 566 29.71 -23.84 -4.38
C SER A 566 29.83 -22.43 -3.78
N SER A 567 28.72 -21.86 -3.31
CA SER A 567 28.66 -20.52 -2.71
C SER A 567 28.90 -20.49 -1.20
N LEU A 568 29.15 -21.64 -0.56
CA LEU A 568 29.46 -21.75 0.86
C LEU A 568 30.97 -21.62 1.16
N PRO A 569 31.38 -21.04 2.30
CA PRO A 569 32.78 -21.04 2.74
C PRO A 569 33.32 -22.47 2.89
N ALA A 570 34.61 -22.68 2.60
CA ALA A 570 35.28 -23.98 2.45
C ALA A 570 35.19 -24.96 3.65
N GLY A 571 34.59 -24.58 4.79
CA GLY A 571 34.42 -25.43 5.97
C GLY A 571 33.19 -26.37 5.95
N LEU A 572 32.33 -26.31 4.92
CA LEU A 572 31.12 -27.13 4.77
C LEU A 572 31.14 -28.04 3.52
N GLN A 573 32.27 -28.09 2.79
CA GLN A 573 32.42 -28.85 1.54
C GLN A 573 33.09 -30.23 1.75
N ALA A 574 32.97 -30.83 2.94
CA ALA A 574 33.60 -32.11 3.26
C ALA A 574 32.66 -33.31 3.05
#